data_AF-A0A920UKU7-F1
#
_entry.id   AF-A0A920UKU7-F1
#
_cell.length_a   1.000
_cell.length_b   1.000
_cell.length_c   1.000
_cell.angle_alpha   90.00
_cell.angle_beta   90.00
_cell.angle_gamma   90.00
#
_symmetry.space_group_name_H-M   'P 1'
#
loop_
_entity.id
_entity.type
_entity.pdbx_description
1 polymer ?
#
loop_
_entity_poly.entity_id
_entity_poly.type
_entity_poly.pdbx_seq_one_letter_code
_entity_poly.pdbx_strand_id
1 'polypeptide(L)'
;MGIALNQASEEIGEFAQWQPWIFGGMPSAEAFTHISKLYFPEYFFKVFFLPGIFIQLIHLLFAGIGCFFLLRYFKCSEWASIIGSLGFMITPYMVTMVVYGHGSQMMTAAYIPWIFWFTVRLWDNPNLYNTGGLGILLGFQLQRAHVQIAYFKMAFDWSLFLIYDLS
;
A
#
# COMPACT_ATOMS: atom_id res chain seq x y z
N MET A 1 25.89 -2.46 4.08
CA MET A 1 25.02 -3.65 3.98
C MET A 1 24.57 -3.90 2.55
N GLY A 2 23.94 -2.93 1.87
CA GLY A 2 23.58 -3.03 0.44
C GLY A 2 24.75 -3.40 -0.50
N ILE A 3 25.96 -2.90 -0.22
CA ILE A 3 27.16 -3.17 -1.02
C ILE A 3 27.56 -4.66 -1.00
N ALA A 4 27.56 -5.29 0.18
CA ALA A 4 27.93 -6.70 0.33
C ALA A 4 26.90 -7.65 -0.33
N LEU A 5 25.63 -7.27 -0.32
CA LEU A 5 24.57 -8.02 -1.02
C LEU A 5 24.62 -7.85 -2.52
N ASN A 6 24.91 -6.65 -2.98
CA ASN A 6 25.06 -6.40 -4.41
C ASN A 6 26.25 -7.18 -4.94
N GLN A 7 27.36 -7.21 -4.19
CA GLN A 7 28.54 -8.02 -4.52
C GLN A 7 28.23 -9.52 -4.51
N ALA A 8 27.53 -10.03 -3.49
CA ALA A 8 27.06 -11.41 -3.47
C ALA A 8 26.12 -11.70 -4.65
N SER A 9 25.20 -10.79 -4.98
CA SER A 9 24.28 -10.95 -6.11
C SER A 9 25.01 -10.93 -7.46
N GLU A 10 26.08 -10.16 -7.60
CA GLU A 10 26.95 -10.14 -8.78
C GLU A 10 27.76 -11.44 -8.91
N GLU A 11 28.22 -12.03 -7.81
CA GLU A 11 28.93 -13.32 -7.80
C GLU A 11 28.03 -14.51 -8.14
N ILE A 12 26.78 -14.51 -7.65
CA ILE A 12 25.82 -15.61 -7.87
C ILE A 12 25.10 -15.44 -9.22
N GLY A 13 25.15 -14.25 -9.83
CA GLY A 13 24.40 -13.91 -11.05
C GLY A 13 22.89 -13.79 -10.85
N GLU A 14 22.41 -13.99 -9.63
CA GLU A 14 21.01 -13.94 -9.23
C GLU A 14 20.83 -13.09 -7.96
N PHE A 15 19.58 -12.71 -7.67
CA PHE A 15 19.26 -11.97 -6.45
C PHE A 15 19.51 -12.83 -5.21
N ALA A 16 20.41 -12.38 -4.33
CA ALA A 16 20.70 -13.06 -3.08
C ALA A 16 19.44 -13.12 -2.20
N GLN A 17 18.88 -14.31 -1.97
CA GLN A 17 17.62 -14.50 -1.25
C GLN A 17 17.76 -14.42 0.27
N TRP A 18 18.97 -14.57 0.82
CA TRP A 18 19.22 -14.62 2.26
C TRP A 18 20.26 -13.60 2.70
N GLN A 19 20.06 -13.03 3.88
CA GLN A 19 20.93 -12.01 4.49
C GLN A 19 21.41 -12.46 5.85
N PRO A 20 22.64 -12.99 5.94
CA PRO A 20 23.15 -13.49 7.22
C PRO A 20 23.49 -12.35 8.20
N TRP A 21 23.60 -11.12 7.73
CA TRP A 21 24.06 -9.96 8.51
C TRP A 21 22.95 -9.15 9.20
N ILE A 22 21.67 -9.46 8.99
CA ILE A 22 20.56 -8.82 9.70
C ILE A 22 19.91 -9.83 10.63
N PHE A 23 19.82 -9.51 11.92
CA PHE A 23 19.23 -10.35 12.99
C PHE A 23 19.72 -11.81 13.01
N GLY A 24 20.97 -12.06 12.58
CA GLY A 24 21.55 -13.41 12.50
C GLY A 24 21.11 -14.22 11.26
N GLY A 25 20.35 -13.62 10.35
CA GLY A 25 19.83 -14.29 9.16
C GLY A 25 18.37 -13.93 8.90
N MET A 26 18.07 -13.34 7.74
CA MET A 26 16.70 -13.17 7.28
C MET A 26 16.59 -13.20 5.75
N PRO A 27 15.42 -13.52 5.18
CA PRO A 27 15.20 -13.40 3.74
C PRO A 27 15.38 -11.96 3.24
N SER A 28 16.07 -11.75 2.12
CA SER A 28 16.38 -10.43 1.55
C SER A 28 15.14 -9.60 1.19
N ALA A 29 14.06 -10.26 0.76
CA ALA A 29 12.80 -9.60 0.45
C ALA A 29 12.15 -9.00 1.72
N GLU A 30 12.18 -9.75 2.82
CA GLU A 30 11.69 -9.32 4.14
C GLU A 30 12.65 -8.33 4.81
N ALA A 31 13.94 -8.36 4.45
CA ALA A 31 14.96 -7.42 4.91
C ALA A 31 14.85 -6.03 4.28
N PHE A 32 13.76 -5.76 3.57
CA PHE A 32 13.52 -4.54 2.83
C PHE A 32 14.59 -4.20 1.78
N THR A 33 15.37 -5.19 1.35
CA THR A 33 16.43 -4.98 0.37
C THR A 33 15.84 -5.04 -1.04
N HIS A 34 15.97 -3.95 -1.82
CA HIS A 34 15.48 -3.85 -3.20
C HIS A 34 13.95 -3.98 -3.40
N ILE A 35 13.10 -3.66 -2.40
CA ILE A 35 11.62 -3.72 -2.55
C ILE A 35 11.11 -2.89 -3.73
N SER A 36 11.76 -1.78 -4.06
CA SER A 36 11.41 -0.96 -5.22
C SER A 36 11.53 -1.70 -6.56
N LYS A 37 12.28 -2.80 -6.65
CA LYS A 37 12.32 -3.68 -7.83
C LYS A 37 11.13 -4.66 -7.88
N LEU A 38 10.52 -5.00 -6.75
CA LEU A 38 9.38 -5.92 -6.68
C LEU A 38 8.03 -5.20 -6.77
N TYR A 39 8.03 -3.88 -6.66
CA TYR A 39 6.83 -3.05 -6.74
C TYR A 39 6.53 -2.66 -8.19
N PHE A 40 5.50 -3.27 -8.78
CA PHE A 40 5.17 -3.09 -10.19
C PHE A 40 4.88 -1.63 -10.60
N PRO A 41 4.13 -0.83 -9.81
CA PRO A 41 3.92 0.58 -10.11
C PRO A 41 5.22 1.42 -10.10
N GLU A 42 6.30 0.97 -9.44
CA GLU A 42 7.60 1.65 -9.51
C GLU A 42 8.12 1.73 -10.95
N TYR A 43 7.93 0.67 -11.74
CA TYR A 43 8.39 0.63 -13.13
C TYR A 43 7.72 1.72 -13.96
N PHE A 44 6.44 1.99 -13.71
CA PHE A 44 5.73 3.09 -14.35
C PHE A 44 6.34 4.45 -13.97
N PHE A 45 6.59 4.70 -12.68
CA PHE A 45 7.19 5.97 -12.25
C PHE A 45 8.62 6.18 -12.76
N LYS A 46 9.39 5.10 -12.92
CA LYS A 46 10.74 5.13 -13.50
C LYS A 46 10.75 5.55 -14.96
N VAL A 47 9.73 5.20 -15.75
CA VAL A 47 9.59 5.67 -17.15
C VAL A 47 9.53 7.20 -17.22
N PHE A 48 8.94 7.84 -16.22
CA PHE A 48 8.77 9.30 -16.15
C PHE A 48 9.88 10.02 -15.37
N PHE A 49 10.93 9.32 -14.93
CA PHE A 49 12.05 9.88 -14.17
C PHE A 49 11.62 10.72 -12.95
N LEU A 50 10.51 10.32 -12.29
CA LEU A 50 9.97 11.08 -11.17
C LEU A 50 10.85 10.91 -9.91
N PRO A 51 11.23 12.00 -9.22
CA PRO A 51 11.92 11.90 -7.94
C PRO A 51 11.04 11.20 -6.89
N GLY A 52 11.67 10.46 -5.96
CA GLY A 52 10.97 9.64 -4.97
C GLY A 52 9.94 10.41 -4.12
N ILE A 53 10.17 11.70 -3.85
CA ILE A 53 9.22 12.54 -3.12
C ILE A 53 7.92 12.77 -3.91
N PHE A 54 8.00 12.93 -5.24
CA PHE A 54 6.81 13.08 -6.08
C PHE A 54 6.02 11.79 -6.14
N ILE A 55 6.68 10.63 -6.17
CA ILE A 55 6.01 9.33 -6.10
C ILE A 55 5.22 9.21 -4.79
N GLN A 56 5.81 9.63 -3.66
CA GLN A 56 5.13 9.65 -2.37
C GLN A 56 3.93 10.61 -2.37
N LEU A 57 4.08 11.82 -2.92
CA LEU A 57 2.98 12.78 -3.03
C LEU A 57 1.84 12.27 -3.91
N ILE A 58 2.14 11.58 -5.02
CA ILE A 58 1.14 10.94 -5.87
C ILE A 58 0.35 9.89 -5.07
N HIS A 59 1.02 9.08 -4.24
CA HIS A 59 0.33 8.13 -3.37
C HIS A 59 -0.52 8.81 -2.31
N LEU A 60 -0.05 9.91 -1.74
CA LEU A 60 -0.83 10.67 -0.76
C LEU A 60 -2.10 11.25 -1.39
N LEU A 61 -2.00 11.80 -2.61
CA LEU A 61 -3.16 12.26 -3.38
C LEU A 61 -4.09 11.10 -3.73
N PHE A 62 -3.53 9.97 -4.16
CA PHE A 62 -4.29 8.75 -4.43
C PHE A 62 -5.08 8.30 -3.21
N ALA A 63 -4.47 8.34 -2.02
CA ALA A 63 -5.11 8.03 -0.74
C ALA A 63 -6.31 8.95 -0.46
N GLY A 64 -6.13 10.27 -0.65
CA GLY A 64 -7.19 11.26 -0.48
C GLY A 64 -8.37 11.02 -1.44
N ILE A 65 -8.08 10.81 -2.72
CA ILE A 65 -9.11 10.53 -3.74
C ILE A 65 -9.90 9.27 -3.39
N GLY A 66 -9.22 8.19 -2.97
CA GLY A 66 -9.90 6.97 -2.53
C GLY A 66 -10.81 7.23 -1.33
N CYS A 67 -10.34 8.02 -0.35
CA CYS A 67 -11.12 8.38 0.83
C CYS A 67 -12.35 9.21 0.46
N PHE A 68 -12.22 10.14 -0.48
CA PHE A 68 -13.35 10.91 -1.01
C PHE A 68 -14.41 9.99 -1.63
N PHE A 69 -14.03 9.05 -2.51
CA PHE A 69 -14.97 8.11 -3.12
C PHE A 69 -15.64 7.21 -2.10
N LEU A 70 -14.91 6.76 -1.09
CA LEU A 70 -15.45 5.97 0.01
C LEU A 70 -16.53 6.76 0.79
N LEU A 71 -16.26 8.00 1.16
CA LEU A 71 -17.23 8.84 1.89
C LEU A 71 -18.46 9.16 1.04
N ARG A 72 -18.27 9.39 -0.28
CA ARG A 72 -19.38 9.56 -1.21
C ARG A 72 -20.22 8.29 -1.35
N TYR A 73 -19.60 7.12 -1.27
CA TYR A 73 -20.30 5.84 -1.28
C TYR A 73 -21.22 5.69 -0.05
N PHE A 74 -20.76 6.12 1.12
CA PHE A 74 -21.57 6.19 2.34
C PHE A 74 -22.58 7.34 2.38
N LYS A 75 -22.84 7.99 1.23
CA LYS A 75 -23.82 9.07 1.07
C LYS A 75 -23.53 10.31 1.93
N CYS A 76 -22.28 10.52 2.35
CA CYS A 76 -21.87 11.77 2.99
C CYS A 76 -22.00 12.95 2.02
N SER A 77 -22.23 14.16 2.55
CA SER A 77 -22.26 15.38 1.74
C SER A 77 -20.91 15.61 1.05
N GLU A 78 -20.93 16.36 -0.05
CA GLU A 78 -19.70 16.66 -0.82
C GLU A 78 -18.64 17.35 0.06
N TRP A 79 -19.06 18.36 0.81
CA TRP A 79 -18.19 19.07 1.76
C TRP A 79 -17.63 18.16 2.85
N ALA A 80 -18.45 17.29 3.43
CA ALA A 80 -17.97 16.32 4.44
C ALA A 80 -16.96 15.34 3.83
N SER A 81 -17.17 14.93 2.56
CA SER A 81 -16.27 14.03 1.86
C SER A 81 -14.92 14.69 1.55
N ILE A 82 -14.93 15.97 1.13
CA ILE A 82 -13.70 16.74 0.90
C ILE A 82 -12.93 16.91 2.21
N ILE A 83 -13.58 17.40 3.26
CA ILE A 83 -12.93 17.62 4.57
C ILE A 83 -12.42 16.30 5.14
N GLY A 84 -13.19 15.22 5.06
CA GLY A 84 -12.78 13.90 5.53
C GLY A 84 -11.59 13.34 4.76
N SER A 85 -11.58 13.47 3.43
CA SER A 85 -10.45 13.04 2.59
C SER A 85 -9.17 13.81 2.86
N LEU A 86 -9.27 15.14 3.05
CA LEU A 86 -8.14 15.98 3.47
C LEU A 86 -7.66 15.60 4.87
N GLY A 87 -8.60 15.37 5.80
CA GLY A 87 -8.32 14.89 7.16
C GLY A 87 -7.51 13.58 7.16
N PHE A 88 -7.87 12.64 6.28
CA PHE A 88 -7.13 11.40 6.11
C PHE A 88 -5.69 11.65 5.60
N MET A 89 -5.52 12.53 4.61
CA MET A 89 -4.20 12.86 4.08
C MET A 89 -3.28 13.53 5.11
N ILE A 90 -3.82 14.37 5.99
CA ILE A 90 -3.04 15.08 7.02
C ILE A 90 -2.96 14.32 8.36
N THR A 91 -3.49 13.10 8.42
CA THR A 91 -3.44 12.28 9.64
C THR A 91 -1.97 12.10 10.05
N PRO A 92 -1.65 12.13 11.36
CA PRO A 92 -0.26 12.07 11.84
C PRO A 92 0.54 10.93 11.22
N TYR A 93 -0.06 9.75 11.06
CA TYR A 93 0.57 8.61 10.40
C TYR A 93 1.02 8.91 8.96
N MET A 94 0.17 9.53 8.14
CA MET A 94 0.51 9.83 6.74
C MET A 94 1.64 10.85 6.65
N VAL A 95 1.59 11.90 7.47
CA VAL A 95 2.58 12.98 7.47
C VAL A 95 3.93 12.50 8.00
N THR A 96 3.95 11.78 9.14
CA THR A 96 5.22 11.33 9.76
C THR A 96 5.96 10.37 8.85
N MET A 97 5.25 9.45 8.20
CA MET A 97 5.87 8.47 7.31
C MET A 97 6.51 9.11 6.07
N VAL A 98 5.96 10.23 5.58
CA VAL A 98 6.58 11.03 4.49
C VAL A 98 7.84 11.75 5.00
N VAL A 99 7.77 12.39 6.16
CA VAL A 99 8.86 13.23 6.68
C VAL A 99 10.06 12.40 7.15
N TYR A 100 9.83 11.29 7.87
CA TYR A 100 10.90 10.50 8.48
C TYR A 100 11.46 9.40 7.56
N GLY A 101 11.30 9.52 6.24
CA GLY A 101 11.90 8.61 5.25
C GLY A 101 11.26 7.22 5.16
N HIS A 102 10.15 6.99 5.86
CA HIS A 102 9.38 5.74 5.82
C HIS A 102 8.25 5.79 4.77
N GLY A 103 8.48 6.51 3.66
CA GLY A 103 7.46 6.77 2.66
C GLY A 103 6.87 5.51 2.04
N SER A 104 7.57 4.37 2.09
CA SER A 104 7.03 3.08 1.66
C SER A 104 5.86 2.59 2.50
N GLN A 105 5.82 2.90 3.79
CA GLN A 105 4.69 2.60 4.68
C GLN A 105 3.47 3.45 4.33
N MET A 106 3.67 4.77 4.14
CA MET A 106 2.60 5.67 3.67
C MET A 106 2.05 5.22 2.32
N MET A 107 2.91 4.89 1.36
CA MET A 107 2.49 4.40 0.04
C MET A 107 1.68 3.10 0.13
N THR A 108 1.97 2.24 1.11
CA THR A 108 1.16 1.04 1.38
C THR A 108 -0.21 1.41 1.95
N ALA A 109 -0.25 2.36 2.88
CA ALA A 109 -1.49 2.85 3.49
C ALA A 109 -2.38 3.62 2.50
N ALA A 110 -1.83 4.19 1.43
CA ALA A 110 -2.57 4.89 0.40
C ALA A 110 -3.63 4.02 -0.31
N TYR A 111 -3.43 2.71 -0.33
CA TYR A 111 -4.38 1.76 -0.92
C TYR A 111 -5.58 1.46 -0.03
N ILE A 112 -5.49 1.70 1.29
CA ILE A 112 -6.52 1.34 2.26
C ILE A 112 -7.92 1.85 1.88
N PRO A 113 -8.13 3.15 1.60
CA PRO A 113 -9.48 3.65 1.33
C PRO A 113 -10.07 3.09 0.03
N TRP A 114 -9.24 2.82 -0.98
CA TRP A 114 -9.67 2.21 -2.24
C TRP A 114 -10.10 0.77 -2.03
N ILE A 115 -9.28 -0.01 -1.33
CA ILE A 115 -9.56 -1.41 -1.06
C ILE A 115 -10.86 -1.50 -0.26
N PHE A 116 -11.02 -0.69 0.78
CA PHE A 116 -12.26 -0.68 1.56
C PHE A 116 -13.48 -0.29 0.71
N TRP A 117 -13.34 0.72 -0.15
CA TRP A 117 -14.41 1.10 -1.08
C TRP A 117 -14.80 -0.03 -2.04
N PHE A 118 -13.83 -0.75 -2.62
CA PHE A 118 -14.09 -1.91 -3.46
C PHE A 118 -14.68 -3.09 -2.68
N THR A 119 -14.24 -3.32 -1.44
CA THR A 119 -14.79 -4.36 -0.56
C THR A 119 -16.29 -4.11 -0.32
N VAL A 120 -16.67 -2.90 0.09
CA VAL A 120 -18.08 -2.57 0.37
C VAL A 120 -18.92 -2.66 -0.91
N ARG A 121 -18.41 -2.17 -2.05
CA ARG A 121 -19.09 -2.30 -3.34
C ARG A 121 -19.29 -3.74 -3.77
N LEU A 122 -18.36 -4.63 -3.41
CA LEU A 122 -18.44 -6.05 -3.73
C LEU A 122 -19.49 -6.75 -2.87
N TRP A 123 -19.66 -6.33 -1.61
CA TRP A 123 -20.75 -6.81 -0.74
C TRP A 123 -22.11 -6.43 -1.28
N ASP A 124 -22.30 -5.16 -1.67
CA ASP A 124 -23.59 -4.71 -2.20
C ASP A 124 -23.90 -5.29 -3.59
N ASN A 125 -22.88 -5.44 -4.44
CA ASN A 125 -23.02 -5.95 -5.80
C ASN A 125 -21.81 -6.80 -6.21
N PRO A 126 -21.89 -8.14 -6.07
CA PRO A 126 -20.80 -9.03 -6.47
C PRO A 126 -20.64 -8.99 -8.00
N ASN A 127 -19.52 -8.45 -8.46
CA ASN A 127 -19.21 -8.40 -9.89
C ASN A 127 -17.70 -8.56 -10.14
N LEU A 128 -17.36 -9.07 -11.32
CA LEU A 128 -15.97 -9.35 -11.71
C LEU A 128 -15.09 -8.10 -11.76
N TYR A 129 -15.67 -6.92 -12.06
CA TYR A 129 -14.93 -5.67 -12.11
C TYR A 129 -14.44 -5.23 -10.72
N ASN A 130 -15.30 -5.32 -9.71
CA ASN A 130 -14.99 -5.02 -8.32
C ASN A 130 -14.01 -6.05 -7.76
N THR A 131 -14.20 -7.34 -8.06
CA THR A 131 -13.28 -8.41 -7.64
C THR A 131 -11.89 -8.22 -8.27
N GLY A 132 -11.82 -7.95 -9.58
CA GLY A 132 -10.57 -7.70 -10.29
C GLY A 132 -9.85 -6.45 -9.78
N GLY A 133 -10.59 -5.35 -9.59
CA GLY A 133 -10.05 -4.11 -9.02
C GLY A 133 -9.50 -4.30 -7.61
N LEU A 134 -10.25 -5.00 -6.75
CA LEU A 134 -9.82 -5.35 -5.39
C LEU A 134 -8.55 -6.20 -5.41
N GLY A 135 -8.51 -7.25 -6.24
CA GLY A 135 -7.36 -8.15 -6.36
C GLY A 135 -6.08 -7.44 -6.82
N ILE A 136 -6.19 -6.53 -7.79
CA ILE A 136 -5.05 -5.72 -8.26
C ILE A 136 -4.55 -4.80 -7.15
N LEU A 137 -5.44 -4.09 -6.46
CA LEU A 137 -5.05 -3.17 -5.39
C LEU A 137 -4.42 -3.90 -4.20
N LEU A 138 -4.96 -5.06 -3.82
CA LEU A 138 -4.37 -5.91 -2.78
C LEU A 138 -3.00 -6.45 -3.21
N GLY A 139 -2.85 -6.88 -4.47
CA GLY A 139 -1.56 -7.30 -5.02
C GLY A 139 -0.51 -6.19 -4.93
N PHE A 140 -0.86 -4.96 -5.32
CA PHE A 140 0.05 -3.82 -5.20
C PHE A 140 0.35 -3.45 -3.74
N GLN A 141 -0.62 -3.59 -2.83
CA GLN A 141 -0.40 -3.34 -1.41
C GLN A 141 0.61 -4.36 -0.82
N LEU A 142 0.48 -5.65 -1.17
CA LEU A 142 1.37 -6.71 -0.68
C LEU A 142 2.81 -6.58 -1.19
N GLN A 143 3.00 -6.09 -2.42
CA GLN A 143 4.32 -5.88 -3.01
C GLN A 143 5.19 -4.86 -2.25
N ARG A 144 4.63 -3.98 -1.42
CA ARG A 144 5.40 -2.98 -0.67
C ARG A 144 6.10 -3.54 0.59
N ALA A 145 6.09 -4.86 0.78
CA ALA A 145 6.76 -5.59 1.85
C ALA A 145 6.37 -5.18 3.29
N HIS A 146 5.29 -4.41 3.44
CA HIS A 146 4.66 -4.09 4.72
C HIS A 146 3.44 -4.98 4.94
N VAL A 147 3.67 -6.30 5.01
CA VAL A 147 2.62 -7.33 5.12
C VAL A 147 1.72 -7.06 6.33
N GLN A 148 2.26 -6.51 7.41
CA GLN A 148 1.48 -6.14 8.60
C GLN A 148 0.33 -5.19 8.28
N ILE A 149 0.56 -4.15 7.49
CA ILE A 149 -0.47 -3.16 7.14
C ILE A 149 -1.56 -3.82 6.29
N ALA A 150 -1.17 -4.64 5.31
CA ALA A 150 -2.12 -5.37 4.48
C ALA A 150 -2.92 -6.38 5.31
N TYR A 151 -2.26 -7.14 6.19
CA TYR A 151 -2.86 -8.19 7.01
C TYR A 151 -3.87 -7.62 8.01
N PHE A 152 -3.48 -6.61 8.80
CA PHE A 152 -4.40 -6.00 9.76
C PHE A 152 -5.60 -5.36 9.06
N LYS A 153 -5.38 -4.73 7.90
CA LYS A 153 -6.48 -4.19 7.09
C LYS A 153 -7.40 -5.28 6.57
N MET A 154 -6.87 -6.41 6.07
CA MET A 154 -7.69 -7.54 5.63
C MET A 154 -8.50 -8.10 6.79
N ALA A 155 -7.86 -8.36 7.93
CA ALA A 155 -8.53 -8.85 9.13
C ALA A 155 -9.67 -7.90 9.58
N PHE A 156 -9.45 -6.59 9.50
CA PHE A 156 -10.48 -5.59 9.79
C PHE A 156 -11.69 -5.71 8.86
N ASP A 157 -11.49 -5.74 7.53
CA ASP A 157 -12.59 -5.90 6.57
C ASP A 157 -13.38 -7.20 6.80
N TRP A 158 -12.67 -8.30 7.06
CA TRP A 158 -13.28 -9.59 7.37
C TRP A 158 -14.09 -9.55 8.67
N SER A 159 -13.59 -8.87 9.70
CA SER A 159 -14.33 -8.72 10.96
C SER A 159 -15.61 -7.91 10.79
N LEU A 160 -15.58 -6.84 9.97
CA LEU A 160 -16.76 -6.05 9.65
C LEU A 160 -17.80 -6.86 8.89
N PHE A 161 -17.36 -7.69 7.94
CA PHE A 161 -18.23 -8.60 7.21
C PHE A 161 -18.96 -9.57 8.15
N LEU A 162 -18.22 -10.22 9.05
CA LEU A 162 -18.81 -11.14 10.03
C LEU A 162 -19.84 -10.46 10.92
N ILE A 163 -19.60 -9.21 11.33
CA ILE A 163 -20.56 -8.47 12.17
C ILE A 163 -21.82 -8.13 11.37
N TYR A 164 -21.68 -7.71 10.11
CA TYR A 164 -22.81 -7.33 9.26
C TYR A 164 -23.71 -8.51 8.91
N ASP A 165 -23.15 -9.69 8.63
CA ASP A 165 -23.93 -10.91 8.36
C ASP A 165 -24.68 -11.43 9.61
N LEU A 166 -24.25 -11.04 10.82
CA LEU A 166 -24.85 -11.47 12.08
C LEU A 166 -25.93 -10.51 12.61
N SER A 167 -26.10 -9.32 12.00
CA SER A 167 -27.04 -8.26 12.43
C SER A 167 -28.26 -8.15 11.51
#